data_AF-A0A2P2ICL4-F1
#
_entry.id   AF-A0A2P2ICL4-F1
#
_cell.length_a   1.000
_cell.length_b   1.000
_cell.length_c   1.000
_cell.angle_alpha   90.00
_cell.angle_beta   90.00
_cell.angle_gamma   90.00
#
_symmetry.space_group_name_H-M   'P 1'
#
loop_
_entity.id
_entity.type
_entity.pdbx_description
1 polymer ?
#
loop_
_entity_poly.entity_id
_entity_poly.type
_entity_poly.pdbx_seq_one_letter_code
_entity_poly.pdbx_strand_id
1 'polypeptide(L)'
;YVEMLRKDQLDENIGLELLEKIVSSVQFLQGAHLQSAKLEQPLLLTHLSKAVAAAADVASTEATRIRALMPAGSEGHEAAVFTSTVVSCSSEINNAVKRIKRRLPQDGSAGPISFSVEVQQLLLDMVPNIAHAATALRQVARSCMQQAGLAIEGTEGVQCSKVQELIHEATDIVYGSEDQGPDSIKSSLSTTLEHLTTIATSLEKGEYDYDGTPHETNDAPPIVQRAQRIKAELKDSEHIKYKLESRDQDLRDLRLLMKQKNEELSEMMVRRDLAEKKLLNATKDADSTIEKLQRKVDDTMMLLKRKEKEYEETMDHLQSDIESLESEKGELREKLKVIKKRSLYDSMDEKTAASLPGLSPSGALTSSMLSTASACSGMAGGGGGTVHDSPALVQQIQDLRIALRAATAAATVAKSNKMQEQLAHLPPIAVCRLSSGEEKRDLGKEEGAGEASHSKQVTDSLNSLTQQTAKLKKELQSVISNSSVVDLSKRKAGTTPATTTLTPQYHMQRQRNTLLAFHRTVAIVQSEVLKAIACHRPGGAVTTDMRPFPSTQLSKAMAEKGKLSQIGQLTVAGGGGGAKGSEVRIVMQPQHIHQLHAQLLC
;
A
#
# COMPACT_ATOMS: atom_id res chain seq x y z
N TYR A 1 -24.93 19.72 -4.25
CA TYR A 1 -24.76 20.71 -5.33
C TYR A 1 -24.88 20.13 -6.73
N VAL A 2 -23.96 19.29 -7.23
CA VAL A 2 -23.97 18.80 -8.64
C VAL A 2 -25.30 18.18 -9.08
N GLU A 3 -25.95 17.37 -8.23
CA GLU A 3 -27.26 16.79 -8.56
C GLU A 3 -28.40 17.83 -8.55
N MET A 4 -28.32 18.81 -7.66
CA MET A 4 -29.29 19.91 -7.59
C MET A 4 -29.21 20.77 -8.86
N LEU A 5 -28.00 21.12 -9.30
CA LEU A 5 -27.75 21.78 -10.59
C LEU A 5 -28.26 20.94 -11.77
N ARG A 6 -28.07 19.62 -11.76
CA ARG A 6 -28.61 18.71 -12.80
C ARG A 6 -30.15 18.67 -12.83
N LYS A 7 -30.80 18.89 -11.69
CA LYS A 7 -32.26 18.89 -11.52
C LYS A 7 -32.91 20.26 -11.69
N ASP A 8 -32.13 21.31 -11.97
CA ASP A 8 -32.59 22.72 -11.98
C ASP A 8 -33.13 23.17 -10.59
N GLN A 9 -32.55 22.60 -9.54
CA GLN A 9 -32.87 22.81 -8.12
C GLN A 9 -31.73 23.54 -7.39
N LEU A 10 -30.98 24.41 -8.07
CA LEU A 10 -29.95 25.25 -7.46
C LEU A 10 -30.42 26.70 -7.52
N ASP A 11 -31.16 27.12 -6.50
CA ASP A 11 -31.72 28.47 -6.38
C ASP A 11 -30.93 29.34 -5.37
N GLU A 12 -31.40 30.57 -5.20
CA GLU A 12 -30.84 31.59 -4.30
C GLU A 12 -31.06 31.29 -2.79
N ASN A 13 -31.90 30.30 -2.45
CA ASN A 13 -32.18 29.92 -1.06
C ASN A 13 -31.22 28.83 -0.54
N ILE A 14 -30.43 28.21 -1.42
CA ILE A 14 -29.54 27.10 -1.09
C ILE A 14 -28.19 27.60 -0.61
N GLY A 15 -27.93 27.44 0.70
CA GLY A 15 -26.65 27.75 1.33
C GLY A 15 -25.47 27.02 0.67
N LEU A 16 -24.41 27.76 0.36
CA LEU A 16 -23.21 27.26 -0.33
C LEU A 16 -22.08 26.84 0.61
N GLU A 17 -22.26 26.93 1.93
CA GLU A 17 -21.22 26.68 2.95
C GLU A 17 -20.51 25.31 2.81
N LEU A 18 -21.24 24.26 2.42
CA LEU A 18 -20.64 22.93 2.20
C LEU A 18 -19.86 22.86 0.88
N LEU A 19 -20.16 23.70 -0.11
CA LEU A 19 -19.36 23.85 -1.32
C LEU A 19 -18.09 24.65 -1.03
N GLU A 20 -18.20 25.72 -0.25
CA GLU A 20 -17.06 26.53 0.22
C GLU A 20 -16.07 25.66 1.02
N LYS A 21 -16.56 24.85 1.97
CA LYS A 21 -15.73 23.86 2.70
C LYS A 21 -15.02 22.85 1.79
N ILE A 22 -15.65 22.44 0.67
CA ILE A 22 -15.01 21.57 -0.34
C ILE A 22 -13.91 22.34 -1.09
N VAL A 23 -14.12 23.61 -1.45
CA VAL A 23 -13.11 24.45 -2.10
C VAL A 23 -11.90 24.64 -1.19
N SER A 24 -12.11 24.99 0.09
CA SER A 24 -11.02 25.12 1.08
C SER A 24 -10.26 23.79 1.27
N SER A 25 -10.96 22.65 1.26
CA SER A 25 -10.31 21.33 1.33
C SER A 25 -9.43 21.05 0.11
N VAL A 26 -9.86 21.44 -1.10
CA VAL A 26 -9.09 21.29 -2.33
C VAL A 26 -7.89 22.25 -2.35
N GLN A 27 -8.05 23.49 -1.88
CA GLN A 27 -6.96 24.46 -1.74
C GLN A 27 -5.88 23.94 -0.76
N PHE A 28 -6.29 23.38 0.38
CA PHE A 28 -5.37 22.73 1.32
C PHE A 28 -4.62 21.55 0.70
N LEU A 29 -5.32 20.65 -0.01
CA LEU A 29 -4.70 19.51 -0.69
C LEU A 29 -3.74 19.94 -1.82
N GLN A 30 -4.06 21.01 -2.54
CA GLN A 30 -3.15 21.62 -3.51
C GLN A 30 -1.89 22.15 -2.81
N GLY A 31 -2.06 22.90 -1.71
CA GLY A 31 -0.97 23.43 -0.89
C GLY A 31 -0.11 22.37 -0.22
N ALA A 32 -0.66 21.18 0.08
CA ALA A 32 0.06 20.09 0.72
C ALA A 32 0.75 19.12 -0.26
N HIS A 33 0.18 18.88 -1.45
CA HIS A 33 0.60 17.78 -2.34
C HIS A 33 0.96 18.20 -3.77
N LEU A 34 0.63 19.43 -4.20
CA LEU A 34 0.78 19.87 -5.60
C LEU A 34 1.70 21.09 -5.77
N GLN A 35 2.43 21.53 -4.73
CA GLN A 35 3.37 22.66 -4.82
C GLN A 35 4.43 22.50 -5.94
N SER A 36 4.84 21.27 -6.23
CA SER A 36 5.84 20.94 -7.26
C SER A 36 5.25 20.61 -8.64
N ALA A 37 3.94 20.75 -8.83
CA ALA A 37 3.30 20.56 -10.12
C ALA A 37 3.57 21.76 -11.04
N LYS A 38 4.10 21.52 -12.24
CA LYS A 38 4.21 22.54 -13.28
C LYS A 38 2.80 22.97 -13.71
N LEU A 39 2.43 24.21 -13.42
CA LEU A 39 1.16 24.81 -13.81
C LEU A 39 1.28 25.40 -15.23
N GLU A 40 0.27 25.20 -16.07
CA GLU A 40 0.20 25.86 -17.38
C GLU A 40 -0.06 27.36 -17.18
N GLN A 41 0.98 28.17 -17.30
CA GLN A 41 0.97 29.60 -16.97
C GLN A 41 -0.11 30.43 -17.71
N PRO A 42 -0.41 30.21 -19.02
CA PRO A 42 -1.52 30.89 -19.70
C PRO A 42 -2.90 30.50 -19.13
N LEU A 43 -3.07 29.23 -18.77
CA LEU A 43 -4.31 28.70 -18.21
C LEU A 43 -4.51 29.19 -16.77
N LEU A 44 -3.45 29.23 -15.97
CA LEU A 44 -3.41 29.81 -14.63
C LEU A 44 -3.84 31.29 -14.65
N LEU A 45 -3.21 32.11 -15.49
CA LEU A 45 -3.57 33.52 -15.68
C LEU A 45 -5.03 33.68 -16.14
N THR A 46 -5.52 32.78 -16.99
CA THR A 46 -6.93 32.73 -17.44
C THR A 46 -7.91 32.40 -16.31
N HIS A 47 -7.56 31.53 -15.37
CA HIS A 47 -8.43 31.17 -14.24
C HIS A 47 -8.39 32.20 -13.11
N LEU A 48 -7.21 32.68 -12.72
CA LEU A 48 -7.06 33.68 -11.66
C LEU A 48 -7.73 35.01 -12.06
N SER A 49 -7.57 35.47 -13.32
CA SER A 49 -8.29 36.65 -13.83
C SER A 49 -9.81 36.46 -14.02
N LYS A 50 -10.33 35.22 -13.94
CA LYS A 50 -11.78 34.95 -13.81
C LYS A 50 -12.23 35.00 -12.35
N ALA A 51 -11.43 34.45 -11.43
CA ALA A 51 -11.71 34.49 -9.99
C ALA A 51 -11.69 35.93 -9.43
N VAL A 52 -10.64 36.71 -9.77
CA VAL A 52 -10.52 38.12 -9.36
C VAL A 52 -11.67 38.97 -9.90
N ALA A 53 -12.10 38.77 -11.16
CA ALA A 53 -13.27 39.46 -11.70
C ALA A 53 -14.56 39.12 -10.93
N ALA A 54 -14.83 37.84 -10.67
CA ALA A 54 -16.01 37.43 -9.94
C ALA A 54 -16.01 37.96 -8.49
N ALA A 55 -14.84 38.04 -7.84
CA ALA A 55 -14.71 38.65 -6.53
C ALA A 55 -14.93 40.18 -6.56
N ALA A 56 -14.43 40.88 -7.59
CA ALA A 56 -14.69 42.30 -7.80
C ALA A 56 -16.19 42.57 -8.11
N ASP A 57 -16.84 41.72 -8.90
CA ASP A 57 -18.27 41.81 -9.19
C ASP A 57 -19.11 41.62 -7.90
N VAL A 58 -18.72 40.69 -7.03
CA VAL A 58 -19.32 40.53 -5.68
C VAL A 58 -19.06 41.76 -4.82
N ALA A 59 -17.81 42.23 -4.70
CA ALA A 59 -17.46 43.40 -3.89
C ALA A 59 -18.25 44.66 -4.32
N SER A 60 -18.34 44.92 -5.62
CA SER A 60 -19.15 46.00 -6.19
C SER A 60 -20.64 45.83 -5.93
N THR A 61 -21.16 44.60 -6.04
CA THR A 61 -22.59 44.31 -5.82
C THR A 61 -22.97 44.49 -4.36
N GLU A 62 -22.17 43.97 -3.42
CA GLU A 62 -22.44 44.08 -1.99
C GLU A 62 -22.23 45.51 -1.48
N ALA A 63 -21.23 46.26 -1.97
CA ALA A 63 -21.10 47.69 -1.69
C ALA A 63 -22.29 48.51 -2.20
N THR A 64 -22.84 48.15 -3.38
CA THR A 64 -24.07 48.76 -3.91
C THR A 64 -25.29 48.36 -3.07
N ARG A 65 -25.36 47.14 -2.54
CA ARG A 65 -26.43 46.69 -1.63
C ARG A 65 -26.39 47.43 -0.30
N ILE A 66 -25.20 47.57 0.31
CA ILE A 66 -24.99 48.34 1.55
C ILE A 66 -25.42 49.79 1.34
N ARG A 67 -25.08 50.40 0.20
CA ARG A 67 -25.56 51.73 -0.18
C ARG A 67 -27.07 51.83 -0.28
N ALA A 68 -27.73 50.89 -0.95
CA ALA A 68 -29.18 50.87 -1.10
C ALA A 68 -29.94 50.64 0.23
N LEU A 69 -29.23 50.26 1.30
CA LEU A 69 -29.77 50.09 2.65
C LEU A 69 -29.52 51.30 3.57
N MET A 70 -28.80 52.34 3.13
CA MET A 70 -28.58 53.58 3.90
C MET A 70 -29.66 54.65 3.58
N PRO A 71 -29.97 55.56 4.53
CA PRO A 71 -30.92 56.65 4.32
C PRO A 71 -30.61 57.54 3.12
N ALA A 72 -31.66 58.16 2.55
CA ALA A 72 -31.50 59.17 1.50
C ALA A 72 -30.70 60.38 2.01
N GLY A 73 -29.85 60.97 1.15
CA GLY A 73 -28.97 62.09 1.53
C GLY A 73 -27.70 61.69 2.31
N SER A 74 -27.45 60.39 2.51
CA SER A 74 -26.26 59.87 3.22
C SER A 74 -24.91 60.05 2.49
N GLU A 75 -24.90 60.60 1.27
CA GLU A 75 -23.75 60.59 0.35
C GLU A 75 -22.44 61.17 0.91
N GLY A 76 -22.53 62.12 1.86
CA GLY A 76 -21.37 62.73 2.51
C GLY A 76 -20.81 61.95 3.72
N HIS A 77 -21.46 60.88 4.18
CA HIS A 77 -20.97 60.08 5.30
C HIS A 77 -19.85 59.12 4.88
N GLU A 78 -18.94 58.84 5.80
CA GLU A 78 -17.77 57.97 5.57
C GLU A 78 -18.13 56.57 5.04
N ALA A 79 -19.22 55.96 5.52
CA ALA A 79 -19.73 54.69 4.98
C ALA A 79 -20.22 54.79 3.51
N ALA A 80 -20.80 55.93 3.13
CA ALA A 80 -21.16 56.20 1.74
C ALA A 80 -19.91 56.43 0.87
N VAL A 81 -18.94 57.21 1.36
CA VAL A 81 -17.65 57.41 0.66
C VAL A 81 -16.91 56.08 0.48
N PHE A 82 -16.84 55.24 1.52
CA PHE A 82 -16.24 53.90 1.48
C PHE A 82 -16.91 52.98 0.44
N THR A 83 -18.25 52.93 0.40
CA THR A 83 -18.93 52.14 -0.64
C THR A 83 -18.67 52.69 -2.06
N SER A 84 -18.38 53.99 -2.22
CA SER A 84 -17.99 54.57 -3.53
C SER A 84 -16.59 54.11 -3.93
N THR A 85 -15.62 54.14 -3.02
CA THR A 85 -14.25 53.71 -3.33
C THR A 85 -14.18 52.23 -3.66
N VAL A 86 -14.93 51.38 -2.93
CA VAL A 86 -15.05 49.94 -3.24
C VAL A 86 -15.60 49.70 -4.65
N VAL A 87 -16.66 50.42 -5.07
CA VAL A 87 -17.24 50.29 -6.42
C VAL A 87 -16.26 50.79 -7.50
N SER A 88 -15.53 51.89 -7.26
CA SER A 88 -14.50 52.38 -8.20
C SER A 88 -13.38 51.37 -8.38
N CYS A 89 -12.74 50.93 -7.28
CA CYS A 89 -11.67 49.95 -7.32
C CYS A 89 -12.13 48.64 -7.99
N SER A 90 -13.35 48.18 -7.71
CA SER A 90 -13.91 46.98 -8.36
C SER A 90 -14.10 47.13 -9.87
N SER A 91 -14.50 48.32 -10.33
CA SER A 91 -14.58 48.66 -11.77
C SER A 91 -13.19 48.69 -12.43
N GLU A 92 -12.21 49.29 -11.75
CA GLU A 92 -10.82 49.41 -12.20
C GLU A 92 -10.12 48.04 -12.27
N ILE A 93 -10.30 47.18 -11.27
CA ILE A 93 -9.86 45.78 -11.26
C ILE A 93 -10.47 45.05 -12.46
N ASN A 94 -11.78 45.18 -12.67
CA ASN A 94 -12.45 44.59 -13.84
C ASN A 94 -11.90 45.13 -15.17
N ASN A 95 -11.46 46.39 -15.24
CA ASN A 95 -10.85 46.97 -16.44
C ASN A 95 -9.41 46.47 -16.65
N ALA A 96 -8.63 46.23 -15.60
CA ALA A 96 -7.35 45.54 -15.68
C ALA A 96 -7.51 44.06 -16.10
N VAL A 97 -8.52 43.35 -15.59
CA VAL A 97 -8.89 42.01 -16.08
C VAL A 97 -9.22 42.03 -17.58
N LYS A 98 -9.99 43.02 -18.06
CA LYS A 98 -10.32 43.17 -19.49
C LYS A 98 -9.09 43.39 -20.36
N ARG A 99 -8.05 44.09 -19.87
CA ARG A 99 -6.76 44.23 -20.56
C ARG A 99 -6.07 42.87 -20.71
N ILE A 100 -5.91 42.13 -19.62
CA ILE A 100 -5.31 40.78 -19.63
C ILE A 100 -6.05 39.82 -20.57
N LYS A 101 -7.40 39.80 -20.50
CA LYS A 101 -8.26 38.95 -21.36
C LYS A 101 -8.25 39.30 -22.85
N ARG A 102 -7.66 40.45 -23.26
CA ARG A 102 -7.45 40.82 -24.67
C ARG A 102 -6.12 40.30 -25.23
N ARG A 103 -5.12 40.02 -24.37
CA ARG A 103 -3.81 39.46 -24.75
C ARG A 103 -3.80 37.92 -24.66
N LEU A 104 -4.59 37.34 -23.76
CA LEU A 104 -4.84 35.90 -23.70
C LEU A 104 -5.56 35.39 -24.98
N PRO A 105 -5.09 34.29 -25.61
CA PRO A 105 -5.70 33.78 -26.83
C PRO A 105 -7.05 33.09 -26.55
N GLN A 106 -8.09 33.46 -27.29
CA GLN A 106 -9.41 32.82 -27.17
C GLN A 106 -9.50 31.52 -28.00
N ASP A 107 -8.81 31.47 -29.14
CA ASP A 107 -8.73 30.31 -30.04
C ASP A 107 -7.37 29.58 -30.00
N GLY A 108 -6.54 29.85 -28.99
CA GLY A 108 -5.20 29.24 -28.84
C GLY A 108 -4.09 29.79 -29.75
N SER A 109 -4.32 30.89 -30.46
CA SER A 109 -3.41 31.41 -31.51
C SER A 109 -2.22 32.28 -31.04
N ALA A 110 -2.08 32.56 -29.74
CA ALA A 110 -0.91 33.29 -29.22
C ALA A 110 0.15 32.28 -28.73
N GLY A 111 1.42 32.69 -28.75
CA GLY A 111 2.52 31.87 -28.23
C GLY A 111 2.37 31.56 -26.74
N PRO A 112 3.12 30.58 -26.21
CA PRO A 112 3.04 30.19 -24.81
C PRO A 112 3.51 31.33 -23.91
N ILE A 113 2.57 32.02 -23.26
CA ILE A 113 2.86 33.07 -22.27
C ILE A 113 3.61 32.44 -21.10
N SER A 114 4.81 32.96 -20.80
CA SER A 114 5.70 32.47 -19.75
C SER A 114 6.15 33.60 -18.83
N PHE A 115 6.12 33.36 -17.51
CA PHE A 115 6.51 34.34 -16.49
C PHE A 115 7.26 33.71 -15.30
N SER A 116 7.96 34.54 -14.52
CA SER A 116 8.78 34.06 -13.39
C SER A 116 7.96 33.47 -12.24
N VAL A 117 8.62 32.73 -11.36
CA VAL A 117 8.01 32.17 -10.13
C VAL A 117 7.47 33.29 -9.23
N GLU A 118 8.13 34.45 -9.21
CA GLU A 118 7.70 35.63 -8.44
C GLU A 118 6.38 36.19 -8.97
N VAL A 119 6.26 36.34 -10.30
CA VAL A 119 4.99 36.76 -10.95
C VAL A 119 3.91 35.70 -10.72
N GLN A 120 4.28 34.41 -10.68
CA GLN A 120 3.34 33.32 -10.37
C GLN A 120 2.84 33.35 -8.91
N GLN A 121 3.69 33.71 -7.94
CA GLN A 121 3.29 33.91 -6.54
C GLN A 121 2.36 35.13 -6.41
N LEU A 122 2.78 36.28 -6.94
CA LEU A 122 1.99 37.52 -6.99
C LEU A 122 0.61 37.32 -7.65
N LEU A 123 0.52 36.44 -8.65
CA LEU A 123 -0.73 35.98 -9.26
C LEU A 123 -1.63 35.17 -8.32
N LEU A 124 -1.05 34.23 -7.58
CA LEU A 124 -1.77 33.36 -6.65
C LEU A 124 -2.30 34.16 -5.44
N ASP A 125 -1.49 35.07 -4.91
CA ASP A 125 -1.79 35.85 -3.70
C ASP A 125 -2.89 36.91 -3.91
N MET A 126 -3.11 37.37 -5.15
CA MET A 126 -4.25 38.26 -5.47
C MET A 126 -5.61 37.65 -5.12
N VAL A 127 -5.79 36.34 -5.29
CA VAL A 127 -7.11 35.69 -5.14
C VAL A 127 -7.59 35.66 -3.68
N PRO A 128 -6.82 35.21 -2.66
CA PRO A 128 -7.27 35.31 -1.27
C PRO A 128 -7.49 36.76 -0.85
N ASN A 129 -6.62 37.71 -1.24
CA ASN A 129 -6.74 39.12 -0.86
C ASN A 129 -8.10 39.72 -1.29
N ILE A 130 -8.49 39.58 -2.57
CA ILE A 130 -9.80 40.08 -3.01
C ILE A 130 -10.97 39.21 -2.51
N ALA A 131 -10.76 37.92 -2.25
CA ALA A 131 -11.78 37.06 -1.66
C ALA A 131 -12.10 37.44 -0.21
N HIS A 132 -11.11 37.84 0.59
CA HIS A 132 -11.31 38.38 1.94
C HIS A 132 -12.13 39.68 1.88
N ALA A 133 -11.73 40.64 1.03
CA ALA A 133 -12.48 41.88 0.82
C ALA A 133 -13.95 41.63 0.42
N ALA A 134 -14.18 40.75 -0.56
CA ALA A 134 -15.53 40.40 -1.01
C ALA A 134 -16.35 39.64 0.06
N THR A 135 -15.70 38.85 0.92
CA THR A 135 -16.35 38.11 2.02
C THR A 135 -16.73 39.02 3.17
N ALA A 136 -15.84 39.95 3.56
CA ALA A 136 -16.16 40.98 4.56
C ALA A 136 -17.33 41.85 4.08
N LEU A 137 -17.30 42.36 2.84
CA LEU A 137 -18.40 43.13 2.26
C LEU A 137 -19.73 42.35 2.22
N ARG A 138 -19.70 41.05 1.91
CA ARG A 138 -20.89 40.18 1.98
C ARG A 138 -21.42 40.04 3.40
N GLN A 139 -20.54 39.94 4.40
CA GLN A 139 -20.94 39.88 5.81
C GLN A 139 -21.54 41.21 6.28
N VAL A 140 -20.96 42.37 5.92
CA VAL A 140 -21.57 43.69 6.16
C VAL A 140 -22.96 43.76 5.52
N ALA A 141 -23.09 43.41 4.24
CA ALA A 141 -24.37 43.44 3.53
C ALA A 141 -25.43 42.54 4.17
N ARG A 142 -25.04 41.35 4.65
CA ARG A 142 -25.91 40.43 5.40
C ARG A 142 -26.37 41.05 6.72
N SER A 143 -25.46 41.62 7.50
CA SER A 143 -25.80 42.28 8.77
C SER A 143 -26.65 43.54 8.56
N CYS A 144 -26.39 44.34 7.51
CA CYS A 144 -27.24 45.48 7.14
C CYS A 144 -28.65 45.04 6.77
N MET A 145 -28.83 43.95 6.00
CA MET A 145 -30.15 43.40 5.72
C MET A 145 -30.86 42.91 6.99
N GLN A 146 -30.13 42.31 7.94
CA GLN A 146 -30.69 41.89 9.22
C GLN A 146 -31.11 43.08 10.09
N GLN A 147 -30.32 44.16 10.16
CA GLN A 147 -30.69 45.38 10.88
C GLN A 147 -31.90 46.07 10.22
N ALA A 148 -31.95 46.14 8.89
CA ALA A 148 -33.09 46.68 8.15
C ALA A 148 -34.38 45.86 8.41
N GLY A 149 -34.28 44.53 8.52
CA GLY A 149 -35.40 43.65 8.85
C GLY A 149 -35.88 43.72 10.31
N LEU A 150 -35.13 44.38 11.20
CA LEU A 150 -35.49 44.67 12.59
C LEU A 150 -36.01 46.11 12.77
N ALA A 151 -35.98 46.93 11.72
CA ALA A 151 -36.32 48.33 11.76
C ALA A 151 -37.84 48.54 11.74
N ILE A 152 -38.36 49.42 12.60
CA ILE A 152 -39.80 49.67 12.78
C ILE A 152 -40.33 50.54 11.62
N GLU A 153 -41.58 50.30 11.20
CA GLU A 153 -42.27 51.08 10.16
C GLU A 153 -42.07 52.59 10.36
N GLY A 154 -41.50 53.26 9.35
CA GLY A 154 -41.14 54.68 9.40
C GLY A 154 -39.63 54.98 9.55
N THR A 155 -38.77 53.96 9.65
CA THR A 155 -37.31 54.15 9.60
C THR A 155 -36.75 53.94 8.19
N GLU A 156 -36.16 54.98 7.59
CA GLU A 156 -35.59 54.95 6.23
C GLU A 156 -34.21 54.28 6.18
N GLY A 157 -34.12 53.00 6.54
CA GLY A 157 -32.91 52.19 6.40
C GLY A 157 -31.93 52.24 7.58
N VAL A 158 -30.73 51.70 7.35
CA VAL A 158 -29.68 51.48 8.36
C VAL A 158 -28.82 52.72 8.52
N GLN A 159 -28.79 53.28 9.73
CA GLN A 159 -28.03 54.48 10.07
C GLN A 159 -26.53 54.34 9.73
N CYS A 160 -25.93 55.38 9.17
CA CYS A 160 -24.56 55.34 8.64
C CYS A 160 -23.52 54.95 9.69
N SER A 161 -23.66 55.42 10.94
CA SER A 161 -22.82 55.00 12.07
C SER A 161 -22.92 53.50 12.35
N LYS A 162 -24.14 52.93 12.28
CA LYS A 162 -24.34 51.49 12.46
C LYS A 162 -23.75 50.70 11.28
N VAL A 163 -23.74 51.24 10.07
CA VAL A 163 -23.01 50.64 8.94
C VAL A 163 -21.50 50.63 9.20
N GLN A 164 -20.92 51.68 9.81
CA GLN A 164 -19.50 51.68 10.19
C GLN A 164 -19.18 50.61 11.26
N GLU A 165 -20.00 50.51 12.32
CA GLU A 165 -19.86 49.43 13.32
C GLU A 165 -19.88 48.03 12.66
N LEU A 166 -20.82 47.81 11.74
CA LEU A 166 -20.95 46.54 11.02
C LEU A 166 -19.78 46.26 10.07
N ILE A 167 -19.12 47.29 9.52
CA ILE A 167 -17.88 47.12 8.75
C ILE A 167 -16.77 46.62 9.66
N HIS A 168 -16.54 47.25 10.81
CA HIS A 168 -15.53 46.79 11.78
C HIS A 168 -15.81 45.36 12.29
N GLU A 169 -17.07 45.03 12.62
CA GLU A 169 -17.46 43.67 13.02
C GLU A 169 -17.17 42.64 11.92
N ALA A 170 -17.43 42.98 10.65
CA ALA A 170 -17.18 42.09 9.53
C ALA A 170 -15.70 41.97 9.15
N THR A 171 -14.86 42.97 9.43
CA THR A 171 -13.43 42.92 9.13
C THR A 171 -12.65 42.18 10.22
N ASP A 172 -12.98 42.34 11.50
CA ASP A 172 -12.43 41.53 12.60
C ASP A 172 -12.67 40.02 12.35
N ILE A 173 -13.89 39.65 11.94
CA ILE A 173 -14.26 38.26 11.61
C ILE A 173 -13.44 37.67 10.43
N VAL A 174 -12.98 38.49 9.48
CA VAL A 174 -12.36 38.03 8.22
C VAL A 174 -10.83 38.20 8.18
N TYR A 175 -10.29 39.26 8.80
CA TYR A 175 -8.87 39.57 8.85
C TYR A 175 -8.22 39.27 10.21
N GLY A 176 -9.02 39.23 11.30
CA GLY A 176 -8.56 38.89 12.65
C GLY A 176 -7.38 39.74 13.11
N SER A 177 -6.22 39.11 13.35
CA SER A 177 -5.00 39.80 13.79
C SER A 177 -4.43 40.81 12.78
N GLU A 178 -4.89 40.79 11.52
CA GLU A 178 -4.50 41.75 10.48
C GLU A 178 -5.61 42.78 10.20
N ASP A 179 -6.64 42.87 11.05
CA ASP A 179 -7.70 43.87 10.86
C ASP A 179 -7.23 45.29 11.19
N GLN A 180 -7.58 46.23 10.30
CA GLN A 180 -7.45 47.68 10.42
C GLN A 180 -8.80 48.36 10.08
N GLY A 181 -9.92 47.64 10.21
CA GLY A 181 -11.26 48.11 9.89
C GLY A 181 -11.49 48.26 8.38
N PRO A 182 -12.24 49.29 7.94
CA PRO A 182 -12.48 49.58 6.53
C PRO A 182 -11.21 49.63 5.66
N ASP A 183 -10.06 49.97 6.26
CA ASP A 183 -8.78 50.09 5.54
C ASP A 183 -8.18 48.72 5.15
N SER A 184 -8.47 47.62 5.85
CA SER A 184 -8.07 46.28 5.40
C SER A 184 -8.79 45.87 4.11
N ILE A 185 -10.07 46.26 3.94
CA ILE A 185 -10.81 46.08 2.69
C ILE A 185 -10.24 46.97 1.57
N LYS A 186 -9.97 48.26 1.86
CA LYS A 186 -9.36 49.18 0.88
C LYS A 186 -8.00 48.67 0.41
N SER A 187 -7.12 48.31 1.35
CA SER A 187 -5.77 47.78 1.10
C SER A 187 -5.83 46.53 0.22
N SER A 188 -6.66 45.54 0.58
CA SER A 188 -6.84 44.31 -0.19
C SER A 188 -7.26 44.56 -1.65
N LEU A 189 -8.14 45.54 -1.88
CA LEU A 189 -8.56 45.95 -3.23
C LEU A 189 -7.45 46.70 -3.98
N SER A 190 -6.77 47.64 -3.34
CA SER A 190 -5.66 48.40 -3.93
C SER A 190 -4.48 47.51 -4.32
N THR A 191 -3.99 46.65 -3.42
CA THR A 191 -2.92 45.70 -3.72
C THR A 191 -3.30 44.78 -4.87
N THR A 192 -4.55 44.30 -4.92
CA THR A 192 -5.04 43.50 -6.06
C THR A 192 -5.05 44.31 -7.36
N LEU A 193 -5.46 45.58 -7.34
CA LEU A 193 -5.46 46.47 -8.50
C LEU A 193 -4.05 46.79 -9.00
N GLU A 194 -3.10 47.02 -8.10
CA GLU A 194 -1.68 47.28 -8.39
C GLU A 194 -1.00 46.06 -9.02
N HIS A 195 -1.16 44.89 -8.38
CA HIS A 195 -0.65 43.61 -8.89
C HIS A 195 -1.20 43.32 -10.30
N LEU A 196 -2.53 43.41 -10.45
CA LEU A 196 -3.22 43.11 -11.71
C LEU A 196 -2.90 44.14 -12.81
N THR A 197 -2.71 45.41 -12.46
CA THR A 197 -2.29 46.45 -13.40
C THR A 197 -0.85 46.27 -13.85
N THR A 198 0.05 45.88 -12.94
CA THR A 198 1.45 45.55 -13.25
C THR A 198 1.48 44.42 -14.29
N ILE A 199 0.85 43.29 -13.99
CA ILE A 199 0.71 42.14 -14.90
C ILE A 199 0.09 42.54 -16.24
N ALA A 200 -0.97 43.36 -16.23
CA ALA A 200 -1.60 43.85 -17.45
C ALA A 200 -0.61 44.66 -18.31
N THR A 201 0.17 45.58 -17.73
CA THR A 201 1.12 46.39 -18.49
C THR A 201 2.32 45.59 -19.00
N SER A 202 2.85 44.64 -18.22
CA SER A 202 3.90 43.72 -18.67
C SER A 202 3.43 42.85 -19.84
N LEU A 203 2.20 42.33 -19.77
CA LEU A 203 1.58 41.56 -20.83
C LEU A 203 1.22 42.42 -22.07
N GLU A 204 0.92 43.71 -21.90
CA GLU A 204 0.69 44.67 -23.00
C GLU A 204 1.98 45.05 -23.72
N LYS A 205 3.12 45.13 -23.01
CA LYS A 205 4.47 45.33 -23.59
C LYS A 205 5.05 44.07 -24.26
N GLY A 206 4.53 42.89 -23.94
CA GLY A 206 5.09 41.60 -24.37
C GLY A 206 6.23 41.07 -23.50
N GLU A 207 6.38 41.55 -22.25
CA GLU A 207 7.40 41.05 -21.30
C GLU A 207 7.21 39.57 -20.88
N TYR A 208 6.08 38.97 -21.25
CA TYR A 208 5.75 37.54 -21.05
C TYR A 208 5.46 36.80 -22.37
N ASP A 209 5.65 37.44 -23.53
CA ASP A 209 5.54 36.78 -24.83
C ASP A 209 6.77 35.87 -25.03
N TYR A 210 6.58 34.68 -25.60
CA TYR A 210 7.65 33.67 -25.75
C TYR A 210 8.85 34.21 -26.56
N ASP A 211 10.02 34.29 -25.91
CA ASP A 211 11.25 34.90 -26.44
C ASP A 211 11.94 34.10 -27.55
N GLY A 212 11.42 32.91 -27.87
CA GLY A 212 11.97 31.99 -28.86
C GLY A 212 13.03 31.03 -28.31
N THR A 213 13.41 31.13 -27.04
CA THR A 213 14.27 30.12 -26.41
C THR A 213 13.52 28.78 -26.38
N PRO A 214 14.11 27.68 -26.91
CA PRO A 214 13.43 26.39 -26.93
C PRO A 214 13.30 25.87 -25.50
N HIS A 215 12.11 26.08 -24.90
CA HIS A 215 11.77 25.56 -23.59
C HIS A 215 12.15 24.07 -23.51
N GLU A 216 12.91 23.68 -22.48
CA GLU A 216 13.44 22.32 -22.31
C GLU A 216 12.32 21.29 -22.06
N THR A 217 11.64 20.92 -23.14
CA THR A 217 10.62 19.87 -23.24
C THR A 217 11.24 18.47 -23.24
N ASN A 218 12.43 18.35 -22.64
CA ASN A 218 13.12 17.09 -22.31
C ASN A 218 12.63 16.47 -20.99
N ASP A 219 11.73 17.15 -20.26
CA ASP A 219 10.88 16.49 -19.28
C ASP A 219 10.07 15.39 -19.98
N ALA A 220 10.53 14.14 -19.83
CA ALA A 220 9.80 12.98 -20.34
C ALA A 220 8.34 13.01 -19.85
N PRO A 221 7.36 12.51 -20.63
CA PRO A 221 5.94 12.59 -20.25
C PRO A 221 5.68 12.04 -18.84
N PRO A 222 4.69 12.55 -18.07
CA PRO A 222 4.48 12.15 -16.67
C PRO A 222 4.34 10.64 -16.44
N ILE A 223 3.81 9.90 -17.42
CA ILE A 223 3.76 8.42 -17.39
C ILE A 223 5.15 7.78 -17.48
N VAL A 224 6.09 8.38 -18.22
CA VAL A 224 7.49 7.96 -18.31
C VAL A 224 8.25 8.34 -17.04
N GLN A 225 8.04 9.53 -16.47
CA GLN A 225 8.60 9.90 -15.16
C GLN A 225 8.12 8.95 -14.05
N ARG A 226 6.83 8.60 -14.05
CA ARG A 226 6.27 7.60 -13.13
C ARG A 226 6.87 6.21 -13.36
N ALA A 227 7.05 5.79 -14.61
CA ALA A 227 7.72 4.52 -14.94
C ALA A 227 9.20 4.53 -14.53
N GLN A 228 9.90 5.67 -14.62
CA GLN A 228 11.27 5.84 -14.14
C GLN A 228 11.37 5.76 -12.62
N ARG A 229 10.44 6.39 -11.87
CA ARG A 229 10.35 6.24 -10.41
C ARG A 229 10.10 4.80 -10.00
N ILE A 230 9.08 4.14 -10.57
CA ILE A 230 8.79 2.71 -10.31
C ILE A 230 10.01 1.82 -10.67
N LYS A 231 10.77 2.15 -11.72
CA LYS A 231 12.00 1.43 -12.09
C LYS A 231 13.18 1.71 -11.16
N ALA A 232 13.23 2.84 -10.47
CA ALA A 232 14.19 3.11 -9.40
C ALA A 232 13.78 2.37 -8.12
N GLU A 233 12.52 2.51 -7.70
CA GLU A 233 11.92 1.80 -6.56
C GLU A 233 12.10 0.27 -6.66
N LEU A 234 11.94 -0.31 -7.86
CA LEU A 234 12.23 -1.73 -8.13
C LEU A 234 13.72 -2.09 -7.94
N LYS A 235 14.65 -1.27 -8.45
CA LYS A 235 16.10 -1.49 -8.25
C LYS A 235 16.50 -1.40 -6.78
N ASP A 236 15.93 -0.44 -6.06
CA ASP A 236 16.18 -0.28 -4.62
C ASP A 236 15.59 -1.47 -3.84
N SER A 237 14.42 -1.97 -4.25
CA SER A 237 13.82 -3.20 -3.71
C SER A 237 14.69 -4.44 -3.99
N GLU A 238 15.21 -4.61 -5.20
CA GLU A 238 16.18 -5.67 -5.55
C GLU A 238 17.45 -5.56 -4.70
N HIS A 239 17.98 -4.34 -4.50
CA HIS A 239 19.17 -4.10 -3.70
C HIS A 239 18.95 -4.38 -2.20
N ILE A 240 17.77 -4.03 -1.65
CA ILE A 240 17.34 -4.39 -0.29
C ILE A 240 17.18 -5.91 -0.17
N LYS A 241 16.62 -6.58 -1.18
CA LYS A 241 16.48 -8.04 -1.21
C LYS A 241 17.85 -8.74 -1.15
N TYR A 242 18.83 -8.34 -1.97
CA TYR A 242 20.18 -8.92 -1.91
C TYR A 242 20.85 -8.70 -0.54
N LYS A 243 20.63 -7.54 0.10
CA LYS A 243 21.10 -7.28 1.47
C LYS A 243 20.43 -8.21 2.49
N LEU A 244 19.12 -8.48 2.34
CA LEU A 244 18.39 -9.41 3.20
C LEU A 244 18.88 -10.85 3.03
N GLU A 245 19.03 -11.32 1.79
CA GLU A 245 19.55 -12.67 1.47
C GLU A 245 20.97 -12.89 2.02
N SER A 246 21.82 -11.84 2.00
CA SER A 246 23.13 -11.85 2.67
C SER A 246 23.00 -11.96 4.20
N ARG A 247 22.12 -11.17 4.85
CA ARG A 247 21.90 -11.28 6.30
C ARG A 247 21.31 -12.63 6.70
N ASP A 248 20.45 -13.23 5.88
CA ASP A 248 19.92 -14.58 6.10
C ASP A 248 20.97 -15.68 5.90
N GLN A 249 22.03 -15.44 5.11
CA GLN A 249 23.21 -16.30 5.06
C GLN A 249 24.03 -16.17 6.35
N ASP A 250 24.39 -14.94 6.73
CA ASP A 250 25.13 -14.68 7.97
C ASP A 250 24.44 -15.29 9.20
N LEU A 251 23.10 -15.18 9.29
CA LEU A 251 22.29 -15.77 10.37
C LEU A 251 22.28 -17.30 10.34
N ARG A 252 22.36 -17.95 9.17
CA ARG A 252 22.45 -19.41 9.07
C ARG A 252 23.84 -19.91 9.51
N ASP A 253 24.89 -19.21 9.12
CA ASP A 253 26.26 -19.58 9.46
C ASP A 253 26.57 -19.32 10.95
N LEU A 254 26.08 -18.20 11.51
CA LEU A 254 26.12 -17.95 12.96
C LEU A 254 25.36 -19.01 13.77
N ARG A 255 24.20 -19.48 13.29
CA ARG A 255 23.45 -20.59 13.94
C ARG A 255 24.20 -21.92 13.88
N LEU A 256 24.96 -22.19 12.81
CA LEU A 256 25.80 -23.38 12.71
C LEU A 256 26.99 -23.30 13.66
N LEU A 257 27.70 -22.16 13.68
CA LEU A 257 28.81 -21.91 14.61
C LEU A 257 28.37 -21.96 16.08
N MET A 258 27.17 -21.45 16.40
CA MET A 258 26.60 -21.55 17.74
C MET A 258 26.37 -23.02 18.18
N LYS A 259 25.90 -23.88 17.27
CA LYS A 259 25.75 -25.33 17.57
C LYS A 259 27.10 -25.98 17.84
N GLN A 260 28.09 -25.76 16.96
CA GLN A 260 29.45 -26.27 17.15
C GLN A 260 30.06 -25.82 18.48
N LYS A 261 29.88 -24.55 18.87
CA LYS A 261 30.35 -24.04 20.16
C LYS A 261 29.58 -24.61 21.36
N ASN A 262 28.30 -24.93 21.21
CA ASN A 262 27.53 -25.63 22.24
C ASN A 262 27.97 -27.10 22.37
N GLU A 263 28.32 -27.75 21.26
CA GLU A 263 28.88 -29.11 21.24
C GLU A 263 30.26 -29.13 21.94
N GLU A 264 31.18 -28.24 21.56
CA GLU A 264 32.47 -28.03 22.25
C GLU A 264 32.32 -27.80 23.76
N LEU A 265 31.39 -26.91 24.16
CA LEU A 265 31.12 -26.65 25.58
C LEU A 265 30.59 -27.88 26.31
N SER A 266 29.75 -28.70 25.67
CA SER A 266 29.24 -29.92 26.29
C SER A 266 30.33 -30.99 26.46
N GLU A 267 31.27 -31.14 25.51
CA GLU A 267 32.45 -31.97 25.71
C GLU A 267 33.34 -31.45 26.86
N MET A 268 33.55 -30.13 26.93
CA MET A 268 34.39 -29.52 27.97
C MET A 268 33.76 -29.63 29.36
N MET A 269 32.43 -29.59 29.48
CA MET A 269 31.71 -29.94 30.71
C MET A 269 31.96 -31.40 31.10
N VAL A 270 31.82 -32.36 30.17
CA VAL A 270 32.09 -33.78 30.46
C VAL A 270 33.56 -34.02 30.87
N ARG A 271 34.52 -33.31 30.25
CA ARG A 271 35.94 -33.33 30.64
C ARG A 271 36.16 -32.78 32.04
N ARG A 272 35.51 -31.67 32.40
CA ARG A 272 35.52 -31.08 33.75
C ARG A 272 34.95 -32.07 34.77
N ASP A 273 33.75 -32.59 34.54
CA ASP A 273 33.03 -33.45 35.50
C ASP A 273 33.82 -34.75 35.77
N LEU A 274 34.50 -35.28 34.74
CA LEU A 274 35.42 -36.40 34.88
C LEU A 274 36.68 -36.04 35.70
N ALA A 275 37.22 -34.83 35.55
CA ALA A 275 38.35 -34.35 36.33
C ALA A 275 37.98 -34.09 37.80
N GLU A 276 36.83 -33.46 38.05
CA GLU A 276 36.27 -33.27 39.40
C GLU A 276 36.00 -34.62 40.09
N LYS A 277 35.42 -35.59 39.37
CA LYS A 277 35.21 -36.95 39.92
C LYS A 277 36.53 -37.68 40.22
N LYS A 278 37.58 -37.49 39.40
CA LYS A 278 38.93 -38.02 39.69
C LYS A 278 39.54 -37.34 40.91
N LEU A 279 39.39 -36.02 41.06
CA LEU A 279 39.86 -35.27 42.21
C LEU A 279 39.16 -35.74 43.50
N LEU A 280 37.82 -35.84 43.49
CA LEU A 280 37.03 -36.33 44.63
C LEU A 280 37.40 -37.75 45.06
N ASN A 281 37.74 -38.63 44.11
CA ASN A 281 38.26 -39.96 44.43
C ASN A 281 39.66 -39.88 45.05
N ALA A 282 40.58 -39.11 44.44
CA ALA A 282 41.94 -38.93 44.96
C ALA A 282 41.96 -38.30 46.38
N THR A 283 41.05 -37.37 46.68
CA THR A 283 40.85 -36.84 48.03
C THR A 283 40.43 -37.93 49.00
N LYS A 284 39.40 -38.74 48.67
CA LYS A 284 38.95 -39.85 49.52
C LYS A 284 40.02 -40.92 49.74
N ASP A 285 40.80 -41.23 48.70
CA ASP A 285 41.92 -42.16 48.80
C ASP A 285 42.98 -41.60 49.75
N ALA A 286 43.33 -40.31 49.61
CA ALA A 286 44.24 -39.60 50.49
C ALA A 286 43.74 -39.56 51.95
N ASP A 287 42.48 -39.18 52.19
CA ASP A 287 41.83 -39.22 53.51
C ASP A 287 41.94 -40.61 54.14
N SER A 288 41.69 -41.67 53.35
CA SER A 288 41.84 -43.06 53.82
C SER A 288 43.29 -43.43 54.14
N THR A 289 44.28 -42.81 53.49
CA THR A 289 45.71 -43.02 53.83
C THR A 289 46.12 -42.22 55.06
N ILE A 290 45.58 -41.01 55.25
CA ILE A 290 45.76 -40.21 56.46
C ILE A 290 45.20 -40.98 57.66
N GLU A 291 43.98 -41.52 57.57
CA GLU A 291 43.39 -42.33 58.63
C GLU A 291 44.24 -43.59 58.95
N LYS A 292 44.71 -44.31 57.92
CA LYS A 292 45.59 -45.48 58.11
C LYS A 292 46.95 -45.13 58.71
N LEU A 293 47.50 -43.96 58.40
CA LEU A 293 48.75 -43.47 58.99
C LEU A 293 48.52 -43.00 60.44
N GLN A 294 47.42 -42.31 60.72
CA GLN A 294 47.07 -41.86 62.07
C GLN A 294 46.87 -43.04 63.01
N ARG A 295 46.09 -44.06 62.62
CA ARG A 295 45.97 -45.32 63.40
C ARG A 295 47.33 -45.97 63.69
N LYS A 296 48.26 -45.99 62.72
CA LYS A 296 49.63 -46.49 62.94
C LYS A 296 50.44 -45.62 63.90
N VAL A 297 50.29 -44.29 63.85
CA VAL A 297 50.91 -43.39 64.81
C VAL A 297 50.38 -43.69 66.21
N ASP A 298 49.06 -43.78 66.38
CA ASP A 298 48.42 -44.12 67.66
C ASP A 298 48.87 -45.50 68.19
N ASP A 299 48.90 -46.53 67.34
CA ASP A 299 49.41 -47.88 67.67
C ASP A 299 50.88 -47.83 68.12
N THR A 300 51.74 -47.09 67.41
CA THR A 300 53.17 -46.97 67.78
C THR A 300 53.37 -46.15 69.05
N MET A 301 52.56 -45.11 69.30
CA MET A 301 52.58 -44.37 70.56
C MET A 301 52.08 -45.22 71.73
N MET A 302 51.09 -46.09 71.53
CA MET A 302 50.67 -47.07 72.54
C MET A 302 51.72 -48.14 72.79
N LEU A 303 52.41 -48.62 71.76
CA LEU A 303 53.51 -49.58 71.90
C LEU A 303 54.72 -48.95 72.61
N LEU A 304 55.07 -47.71 72.28
CA LEU A 304 56.13 -46.94 72.93
C LEU A 304 55.82 -46.73 74.41
N LYS A 305 54.61 -46.27 74.77
CA LYS A 305 54.17 -46.15 76.18
C LYS A 305 54.17 -47.48 76.94
N ARG A 306 53.82 -48.58 76.28
CA ARG A 306 53.94 -49.91 76.90
C ARG A 306 55.41 -50.26 77.14
N LYS A 307 56.31 -49.97 76.20
CA LYS A 307 57.75 -50.21 76.35
C LYS A 307 58.40 -49.31 77.40
N GLU A 308 58.02 -48.04 77.48
CA GLU A 308 58.40 -47.14 78.57
C GLU A 308 58.04 -47.75 79.92
N LYS A 309 56.78 -48.20 80.09
CA LYS A 309 56.33 -48.88 81.32
C LYS A 309 57.05 -50.22 81.60
N GLU A 310 57.29 -51.03 80.58
CA GLU A 310 58.09 -52.27 80.72
C GLU A 310 59.55 -51.97 81.13
N TYR A 311 60.13 -50.86 80.65
CA TYR A 311 61.46 -50.41 81.07
C TYR A 311 61.46 -49.82 82.49
N GLU A 312 60.41 -49.10 82.89
CA GLU A 312 60.21 -48.65 84.28
C GLU A 312 60.10 -49.86 85.23
N GLU A 313 59.23 -50.84 84.93
CA GLU A 313 59.10 -52.08 85.70
C GLU A 313 60.42 -52.88 85.78
N THR A 314 61.20 -52.91 84.68
CA THR A 314 62.52 -53.55 84.67
C THR A 314 63.55 -52.75 85.48
N MET A 315 63.46 -51.43 85.49
CA MET A 315 64.34 -50.54 86.25
C MET A 315 64.06 -50.65 87.75
N ASP A 316 62.79 -50.71 88.14
CA ASP A 316 62.35 -50.95 89.53
C ASP A 316 62.79 -52.34 90.00
N HIS A 317 62.67 -53.37 89.15
CA HIS A 317 63.23 -54.70 89.43
C HIS A 317 64.75 -54.66 89.62
N LEU A 318 65.50 -53.97 88.76
CA LEU A 318 66.95 -53.86 88.89
C LEU A 318 67.36 -53.02 90.12
N GLN A 319 66.57 -52.03 90.54
CA GLN A 319 66.79 -51.32 91.79
C GLN A 319 66.53 -52.23 93.00
N SER A 320 65.45 -53.01 92.97
CA SER A 320 65.16 -54.01 94.02
C SER A 320 66.23 -55.11 94.09
N ASP A 321 66.76 -55.56 92.95
CA ASP A 321 67.90 -56.49 92.88
C ASP A 321 69.19 -55.83 93.41
N ILE A 322 69.42 -54.53 93.17
CA ILE A 322 70.56 -53.80 93.76
C ILE A 322 70.41 -53.70 95.28
N GLU A 323 69.24 -53.32 95.81
CA GLU A 323 68.97 -53.28 97.25
C GLU A 323 69.12 -54.67 97.89
N SER A 324 68.60 -55.70 97.23
CA SER A 324 68.75 -57.10 97.63
C SER A 324 70.21 -57.52 97.65
N LEU A 325 70.97 -57.27 96.57
CA LEU A 325 72.40 -57.59 96.49
C LEU A 325 73.26 -56.74 97.43
N GLU A 326 72.87 -55.53 97.81
CA GLU A 326 73.53 -54.75 98.86
C GLU A 326 73.27 -55.36 100.25
N SER A 327 72.06 -55.88 100.48
CA SER A 327 71.73 -56.66 101.68
C SER A 327 72.50 -57.99 101.72
N GLU A 328 72.53 -58.75 100.62
CA GLU A 328 73.28 -60.01 100.50
C GLU A 328 74.79 -59.79 100.58
N LYS A 329 75.31 -58.66 100.09
CA LYS A 329 76.72 -58.23 100.25
C LYS A 329 77.03 -57.87 101.72
N GLY A 330 76.04 -57.41 102.46
CA GLY A 330 76.06 -57.34 103.93
C GLY A 330 76.13 -58.74 104.55
N GLU A 331 75.19 -59.62 104.21
CA GLU A 331 75.16 -61.00 104.72
C GLU A 331 76.39 -61.82 104.31
N LEU A 332 76.97 -61.60 103.13
CA LEU A 332 78.15 -62.29 102.62
C LEU A 332 79.43 -61.73 103.26
N ARG A 333 79.46 -60.45 103.67
CA ARG A 333 80.48 -59.97 104.62
C ARG A 333 80.42 -60.70 105.96
N GLU A 334 79.24 -61.14 106.37
CA GLU A 334 79.05 -61.93 107.59
C GLU A 334 79.39 -63.41 107.37
N LYS A 335 78.85 -64.04 106.32
CA LYS A 335 79.08 -65.43 105.92
C LYS A 335 80.54 -65.69 105.49
N LEU A 336 81.28 -64.70 104.97
CA LEU A 336 82.71 -64.84 104.65
C LEU A 336 83.62 -64.82 105.90
N LYS A 337 83.10 -64.46 107.09
CA LYS A 337 83.74 -64.82 108.37
C LYS A 337 83.64 -66.32 108.67
N VAL A 338 82.60 -66.99 108.13
CA VAL A 338 82.25 -68.40 108.40
C VAL A 338 82.89 -69.34 107.37
N ILE A 339 82.80 -69.00 106.07
CA ILE A 339 83.36 -69.80 104.95
C ILE A 339 84.87 -69.53 104.80
N LYS A 340 85.62 -69.77 105.88
CA LYS A 340 87.08 -69.89 105.90
C LYS A 340 87.52 -71.26 106.44
N LYS A 341 86.60 -72.23 106.46
CA LYS A 341 86.74 -73.58 107.03
C LYS A 341 85.97 -74.59 106.16
N ARG A 342 86.69 -75.57 105.57
CA ARG A 342 86.19 -76.67 104.69
C ARG A 342 85.60 -76.17 103.34
N SER A 343 85.93 -76.68 102.14
CA SER A 343 86.61 -77.90 101.65
C SER A 343 85.80 -79.22 101.71
N LEU A 344 85.98 -80.05 100.66
CA LEU A 344 85.62 -81.49 100.50
C LEU A 344 84.27 -81.84 99.80
N TYR A 345 84.37 -82.27 98.51
CA TYR A 345 83.52 -83.23 97.75
C TYR A 345 81.99 -82.93 97.62
N ASP A 346 81.13 -83.58 96.79
CA ASP A 346 81.17 -84.66 95.76
C ASP A 346 80.01 -84.38 94.73
N SER A 347 80.11 -84.58 93.41
CA SER A 347 79.91 -85.80 92.57
C SER A 347 78.46 -86.27 92.23
N MET A 348 78.14 -86.32 90.92
CA MET A 348 77.10 -87.12 90.19
C MET A 348 75.59 -86.77 90.43
N ASP A 349 74.54 -87.13 89.65
CA ASP A 349 74.36 -87.76 88.30
C ASP A 349 72.92 -87.53 87.70
N GLU A 350 72.64 -88.09 86.50
CA GLU A 350 71.34 -88.59 85.92
C GLU A 350 70.13 -87.71 85.41
N LYS A 351 69.90 -87.79 84.08
CA LYS A 351 68.67 -88.25 83.30
C LYS A 351 67.27 -87.56 83.27
N THR A 352 66.69 -87.55 82.04
CA THR A 352 65.23 -87.68 81.65
C THR A 352 64.22 -86.56 82.04
N ALA A 353 63.00 -86.34 81.50
CA ALA A 353 62.16 -86.72 80.31
C ALA A 353 60.82 -85.90 80.39
N ALA A 354 59.82 -85.81 79.46
CA ALA A 354 59.60 -85.98 78.00
C ALA A 354 58.14 -85.52 77.64
N SER A 355 57.64 -85.73 76.39
CA SER A 355 56.23 -85.49 75.89
C SER A 355 55.81 -84.01 75.66
N LEU A 356 55.12 -83.57 74.57
CA LEU A 356 53.90 -83.96 73.82
C LEU A 356 52.57 -83.48 74.46
N PRO A 357 51.48 -83.18 73.70
CA PRO A 357 51.33 -82.77 72.29
C PRO A 357 50.44 -81.48 72.13
N GLY A 358 49.99 -81.14 70.90
CA GLY A 358 49.07 -80.00 70.61
C GLY A 358 47.65 -80.41 70.17
N LEU A 359 46.77 -79.45 69.87
CA LEU A 359 45.38 -79.67 69.42
C LEU A 359 44.93 -78.71 68.30
N SER A 360 44.00 -79.19 67.47
CA SER A 360 43.09 -78.47 66.54
C SER A 360 41.64 -78.95 66.87
N PRO A 361 40.50 -78.63 66.18
CA PRO A 361 40.34 -78.23 64.76
C PRO A 361 39.16 -77.27 64.38
N SER A 362 38.99 -77.06 63.06
CA SER A 362 37.74 -76.95 62.25
C SER A 362 36.58 -75.98 62.54
N GLY A 363 36.10 -75.35 61.44
CA GLY A 363 34.80 -74.68 61.27
C GLY A 363 34.90 -73.54 60.23
N ALA A 364 34.67 -73.73 58.92
CA ALA A 364 33.36 -73.82 58.24
C ALA A 364 32.45 -72.59 58.53
N LEU A 365 31.91 -71.83 57.56
CA LEU A 365 31.20 -72.24 56.33
C LEU A 365 31.25 -71.19 55.17
N THR A 366 30.80 -71.59 53.97
CA THR A 366 30.18 -70.76 52.88
C THR A 366 30.95 -69.53 52.31
N SER A 367 31.51 -69.53 51.08
CA SER A 367 30.90 -69.56 49.72
C SER A 367 30.32 -68.21 49.22
N SER A 368 30.51 -67.74 47.98
CA SER A 368 31.31 -68.26 46.83
C SER A 368 31.47 -67.24 45.68
N MET A 369 32.55 -67.42 44.89
CA MET A 369 32.78 -67.14 43.45
C MET A 369 31.62 -66.55 42.61
N LEU A 370 31.78 -65.50 41.78
CA LEU A 370 32.64 -65.31 40.59
C LEU A 370 32.19 -66.08 39.32
N SER A 371 31.71 -65.35 38.30
CA SER A 371 31.76 -65.61 36.83
C SER A 371 30.94 -64.50 36.12
N THR A 372 31.41 -63.69 35.16
CA THR A 372 32.00 -63.89 33.80
C THR A 372 31.02 -64.28 32.70
N ALA A 373 30.62 -63.27 31.89
CA ALA A 373 30.24 -63.24 30.46
C ALA A 373 29.59 -64.46 29.75
N SER A 374 28.51 -64.23 28.94
CA SER A 374 28.57 -64.25 27.46
C SER A 374 27.19 -64.16 26.74
N ALA A 375 27.23 -63.64 25.51
CA ALA A 375 26.41 -63.82 24.29
C ALA A 375 24.91 -64.27 24.24
N CYS A 376 24.17 -63.51 23.41
CA CYS A 376 23.24 -63.89 22.31
C CYS A 376 21.86 -64.58 22.49
N SER A 377 20.92 -64.07 21.67
CA SER A 377 19.74 -64.72 21.05
C SER A 377 18.48 -65.05 21.87
N GLY A 378 17.33 -64.58 21.35
CA GLY A 378 15.97 -64.95 21.76
C GLY A 378 14.92 -64.20 20.90
N MET A 379 13.92 -64.90 20.35
CA MET A 379 12.98 -64.35 19.36
C MET A 379 11.51 -64.38 19.83
N ALA A 380 10.74 -63.43 19.28
CA ALA A 380 9.30 -63.49 18.98
C ALA A 380 8.27 -63.67 20.14
N GLY A 381 7.36 -62.69 20.21
CA GLY A 381 6.06 -62.77 20.91
C GLY A 381 5.19 -61.61 20.43
N GLY A 382 4.14 -61.89 19.67
CA GLY A 382 3.40 -60.87 18.91
C GLY A 382 2.25 -60.21 19.68
N GLY A 383 2.11 -58.89 19.53
CA GLY A 383 0.92 -58.12 19.91
C GLY A 383 0.61 -57.09 18.82
N GLY A 384 -0.64 -57.05 18.35
CA GLY A 384 -1.02 -56.28 17.16
C GLY A 384 -1.12 -54.77 17.42
N GLY A 385 -0.13 -54.00 16.97
CA GLY A 385 -0.25 -52.55 16.78
C GLY A 385 -0.42 -52.22 15.30
N THR A 386 -1.44 -51.44 14.95
CA THR A 386 -1.60 -50.92 13.59
C THR A 386 -0.49 -49.91 13.29
N VAL A 387 0.43 -50.28 12.40
CA VAL A 387 1.48 -49.38 11.93
C VAL A 387 0.84 -48.23 11.15
N HIS A 388 0.73 -47.07 11.79
CA HIS A 388 0.50 -45.83 11.07
C HIS A 388 1.77 -45.46 10.31
N ASP A 389 1.69 -45.39 8.99
CA ASP A 389 2.73 -44.76 8.18
C ASP A 389 3.01 -43.36 8.72
N SER A 390 4.28 -42.98 8.81
CA SER A 390 4.67 -41.64 9.25
C SER A 390 4.00 -40.59 8.35
N PRO A 391 3.22 -39.63 8.89
CA PRO A 391 2.51 -38.65 8.06
C PRO A 391 3.42 -37.85 7.13
N ALA A 392 4.69 -37.64 7.53
CA ALA A 392 5.70 -37.02 6.68
C ALA A 392 6.05 -37.85 5.43
N LEU A 393 6.05 -39.19 5.54
CA LEU A 393 6.30 -40.09 4.41
C LEU A 393 5.11 -40.11 3.44
N VAL A 394 3.88 -40.11 3.97
CA VAL A 394 2.65 -40.03 3.15
C VAL A 394 2.62 -38.70 2.38
N GLN A 395 2.95 -37.58 3.04
CA GLN A 395 3.09 -36.28 2.41
C GLN A 395 4.18 -36.28 1.33
N GLN A 396 5.37 -36.82 1.62
CA GLN A 396 6.47 -36.92 0.64
C GLN A 396 6.07 -37.75 -0.60
N ILE A 397 5.33 -38.84 -0.43
CA ILE A 397 4.79 -39.64 -1.55
C ILE A 397 3.78 -38.83 -2.37
N GLN A 398 2.95 -38.00 -1.74
CA GLN A 398 2.01 -37.13 -2.43
C GLN A 398 2.73 -36.02 -3.23
N ASP A 399 3.74 -35.38 -2.65
CA ASP A 399 4.53 -34.34 -3.31
C ASP A 399 5.34 -34.90 -4.49
N LEU A 400 5.96 -36.07 -4.33
CA LEU A 400 6.63 -36.79 -5.42
C LEU A 400 5.66 -37.19 -6.54
N ARG A 401 4.41 -37.57 -6.23
CA ARG A 401 3.36 -37.82 -7.23
C ARG A 401 2.96 -36.54 -7.98
N ILE A 402 2.93 -35.38 -7.32
CA ILE A 402 2.66 -34.08 -7.95
C ILE A 402 3.83 -33.69 -8.88
N ALA A 403 5.07 -33.78 -8.39
CA ALA A 403 6.28 -33.52 -9.18
C ALA A 403 6.37 -34.43 -10.41
N LEU A 404 6.07 -35.72 -10.27
CA LEU A 404 6.03 -36.67 -11.39
C LEU A 404 4.98 -36.29 -12.43
N ARG A 405 3.75 -35.92 -12.01
CA ARG A 405 2.71 -35.44 -12.95
C ARG A 405 3.17 -34.20 -13.71
N ALA A 406 3.77 -33.22 -13.02
CA ALA A 406 4.29 -32.00 -13.65
C ALA A 406 5.40 -32.31 -14.67
N ALA A 407 6.35 -33.19 -14.31
CA ALA A 407 7.42 -33.62 -15.21
C ALA A 407 6.88 -34.40 -16.43
N THR A 408 5.90 -35.30 -16.24
CA THR A 408 5.28 -36.01 -17.37
C THR A 408 4.46 -35.08 -18.27
N ALA A 409 3.75 -34.09 -17.71
CA ALA A 409 3.00 -33.10 -18.48
C ALA A 409 3.93 -32.20 -19.31
N ALA A 410 5.06 -31.75 -18.73
CA ALA A 410 6.07 -31.01 -19.48
C ALA A 410 6.68 -31.87 -20.61
N ALA A 411 6.92 -33.16 -20.36
CA ALA A 411 7.44 -34.09 -21.36
C ALA A 411 6.42 -34.44 -22.46
N THR A 412 5.12 -34.46 -22.17
CA THR A 412 4.08 -34.63 -23.21
C THR A 412 3.95 -33.37 -24.05
N VAL A 413 3.93 -32.17 -23.46
CA VAL A 413 3.94 -30.89 -24.20
C VAL A 413 5.15 -30.81 -25.12
N ALA A 414 6.36 -31.05 -24.62
CA ALA A 414 7.58 -31.04 -25.43
C ALA A 414 7.54 -32.02 -26.62
N LYS A 415 6.84 -33.15 -26.48
CA LYS A 415 6.61 -34.12 -27.58
C LYS A 415 5.49 -33.70 -28.53
N SER A 416 4.45 -33.01 -28.05
CA SER A 416 3.32 -32.57 -28.87
C SER A 416 3.54 -31.23 -29.58
N ASN A 417 4.52 -30.42 -29.15
CA ASN A 417 4.79 -29.07 -29.69
C ASN A 417 4.70 -29.00 -31.22
N LYS A 418 5.42 -29.86 -31.95
CA LYS A 418 5.40 -29.86 -33.43
C LYS A 418 3.99 -30.08 -34.02
N MET A 419 3.19 -30.96 -33.41
CA MET A 419 1.82 -31.23 -33.84
C MET A 419 0.88 -30.06 -33.47
N GLN A 420 1.13 -29.42 -32.33
CA GLN A 420 0.40 -28.24 -31.88
C GLN A 420 0.70 -27.02 -32.75
N GLU A 421 1.96 -26.82 -33.17
CA GLU A 421 2.39 -25.82 -34.16
C GLU A 421 1.71 -26.06 -35.51
N GLN A 422 1.77 -27.30 -36.02
CA GLN A 422 1.11 -27.67 -37.29
C GLN A 422 -0.40 -27.43 -37.26
N LEU A 423 -1.07 -27.68 -36.13
CA LEU A 423 -2.49 -27.38 -35.93
C LEU A 423 -2.76 -25.87 -35.81
N ALA A 424 -1.91 -25.13 -35.10
CA ALA A 424 -2.03 -23.68 -34.90
C ALA A 424 -1.74 -22.86 -36.16
N HIS A 425 -1.02 -23.42 -37.15
CA HIS A 425 -0.86 -22.82 -38.47
C HIS A 425 -2.11 -22.90 -39.36
N LEU A 426 -3.11 -23.72 -39.01
CA LEU A 426 -4.38 -23.79 -39.74
C LEU A 426 -5.33 -22.66 -39.27
N PRO A 427 -6.09 -22.01 -40.18
CA PRO A 427 -7.02 -20.97 -39.81
C PRO A 427 -8.18 -21.54 -38.96
N PRO A 428 -8.60 -20.86 -37.86
CA PRO A 428 -9.65 -21.36 -36.98
C PRO A 428 -11.01 -21.39 -37.68
N ILE A 429 -11.67 -22.55 -37.63
CA ILE A 429 -12.98 -22.77 -38.28
C ILE A 429 -14.09 -22.17 -37.40
N ALA A 430 -14.50 -20.95 -37.72
CA ALA A 430 -15.62 -20.29 -37.06
C ALA A 430 -16.97 -20.81 -37.60
N VAL A 431 -17.62 -21.73 -36.89
CA VAL A 431 -18.96 -22.23 -37.23
C VAL A 431 -20.01 -21.13 -37.00
N CYS A 432 -20.63 -20.65 -38.07
CA CYS A 432 -21.76 -19.73 -37.97
C CYS A 432 -22.98 -20.47 -37.40
N ARG A 433 -23.54 -19.98 -36.28
CA ARG A 433 -24.82 -20.49 -35.74
C ARG A 433 -25.94 -20.23 -36.76
N LEU A 434 -26.43 -21.30 -37.39
CA LEU A 434 -27.52 -21.24 -38.35
C LEU A 434 -28.81 -20.82 -37.65
N SER A 435 -29.52 -19.84 -38.19
CA SER A 435 -30.83 -19.42 -37.69
C SER A 435 -31.94 -20.33 -38.22
N SER A 436 -31.92 -21.61 -37.84
CA SER A 436 -32.95 -22.60 -38.18
C SER A 436 -33.54 -23.26 -36.92
N GLY A 437 -34.81 -23.66 -36.98
CA GLY A 437 -35.63 -23.96 -35.80
C GLY A 437 -35.49 -25.35 -35.19
N GLU A 438 -34.60 -26.21 -35.68
CA GLU A 438 -34.66 -27.66 -35.42
C GLU A 438 -33.51 -28.25 -34.59
N GLU A 439 -32.36 -27.57 -34.46
CA GLU A 439 -31.20 -28.04 -33.67
C GLU A 439 -31.36 -27.79 -32.15
N LYS A 440 -32.49 -28.20 -31.58
CA LYS A 440 -32.80 -28.03 -30.14
C LYS A 440 -32.75 -29.32 -29.32
N ARG A 441 -32.24 -30.42 -29.88
CA ARG A 441 -32.22 -31.75 -29.22
C ARG A 441 -30.85 -32.24 -28.73
N ASP A 442 -29.78 -32.07 -29.51
CA ASP A 442 -28.57 -32.90 -29.32
C ASP A 442 -27.32 -32.17 -28.77
N LEU A 443 -27.47 -30.98 -28.18
CA LEU A 443 -26.41 -30.31 -27.40
C LEU A 443 -26.77 -30.25 -25.90
N GLY A 444 -26.70 -31.40 -25.25
CA GLY A 444 -26.96 -31.56 -23.83
C GLY A 444 -25.71 -31.42 -22.95
N LYS A 445 -25.72 -30.41 -22.06
CA LYS A 445 -25.04 -30.41 -20.73
C LYS A 445 -23.50 -30.49 -20.63
N GLU A 446 -22.68 -30.03 -21.58
CA GLU A 446 -21.24 -29.74 -21.29
C GLU A 446 -20.74 -28.39 -21.84
N GLU A 447 -21.30 -27.27 -21.34
CA GLU A 447 -20.62 -25.97 -21.34
C GLU A 447 -20.61 -25.38 -19.92
N GLY A 448 -19.49 -24.78 -19.50
CA GLY A 448 -19.23 -24.41 -18.12
C GLY A 448 -20.13 -23.27 -17.58
N ALA A 449 -20.60 -23.41 -16.35
CA ALA A 449 -21.57 -22.49 -15.72
C ALA A 449 -21.09 -21.03 -15.53
N GLY A 450 -19.79 -20.74 -15.72
CA GLY A 450 -19.24 -19.39 -15.61
C GLY A 450 -19.56 -18.49 -16.80
N GLU A 451 -19.17 -18.89 -18.02
CA GLU A 451 -19.23 -18.02 -19.21
C GLU A 451 -20.67 -17.78 -19.70
N ALA A 452 -21.54 -18.79 -19.54
CA ALA A 452 -22.96 -18.69 -19.87
C ALA A 452 -23.71 -17.59 -19.09
N SER A 453 -23.19 -17.16 -17.93
CA SER A 453 -23.78 -16.08 -17.13
C SER A 453 -23.52 -14.70 -17.76
N HIS A 454 -22.25 -14.38 -18.04
CA HIS A 454 -21.86 -13.14 -18.68
C HIS A 454 -22.45 -13.00 -20.09
N SER A 455 -22.49 -14.09 -20.86
CA SER A 455 -23.08 -14.10 -22.21
C SER A 455 -24.55 -13.66 -22.19
N LYS A 456 -25.36 -14.24 -21.28
CA LYS A 456 -26.79 -13.88 -21.12
C LYS A 456 -26.99 -12.42 -20.74
N GLN A 457 -26.27 -11.94 -19.72
CA GLN A 457 -26.38 -10.56 -19.24
C GLN A 457 -26.04 -9.54 -20.34
N VAL A 458 -25.06 -9.85 -21.20
CA VAL A 458 -24.73 -9.02 -22.37
C VAL A 458 -25.82 -9.06 -23.42
N THR A 459 -26.41 -10.23 -23.73
CA THR A 459 -27.53 -10.31 -24.69
C THR A 459 -28.78 -9.59 -24.22
N ASP A 460 -29.12 -9.64 -22.93
CA ASP A 460 -30.29 -8.95 -22.37
C ASP A 460 -30.10 -7.42 -22.34
N SER A 461 -28.87 -6.97 -22.08
CA SER A 461 -28.47 -5.56 -22.22
C SER A 461 -28.61 -5.07 -23.67
N LEU A 462 -28.22 -5.90 -24.65
CA LEU A 462 -28.32 -5.55 -26.08
C LEU A 462 -29.78 -5.56 -26.57
N ASN A 463 -30.58 -6.53 -26.12
CA ASN A 463 -32.02 -6.62 -26.40
C ASN A 463 -32.78 -5.40 -25.84
N SER A 464 -32.55 -5.02 -24.59
CA SER A 464 -33.21 -3.86 -23.96
C SER A 464 -32.80 -2.54 -24.63
N LEU A 465 -31.52 -2.36 -24.96
CA LEU A 465 -31.03 -1.19 -25.70
C LEU A 465 -31.60 -1.10 -27.13
N THR A 466 -31.84 -2.25 -27.77
CA THR A 466 -32.52 -2.33 -29.08
C THR A 466 -33.99 -1.90 -28.97
N GLN A 467 -34.71 -2.36 -27.93
CA GLN A 467 -36.08 -1.93 -27.66
C GLN A 467 -36.18 -0.43 -27.33
N GLN A 468 -35.26 0.10 -26.52
CA GLN A 468 -35.17 1.53 -26.21
C GLN A 468 -34.94 2.35 -27.49
N THR A 469 -34.01 1.93 -28.35
CA THR A 469 -33.73 2.59 -29.63
C THR A 469 -34.94 2.58 -30.56
N ALA A 470 -35.67 1.45 -30.64
CA ALA A 470 -36.90 1.34 -31.42
C ALA A 470 -38.03 2.25 -30.89
N LYS A 471 -38.20 2.32 -29.56
CA LYS A 471 -39.16 3.23 -28.90
C LYS A 471 -38.81 4.69 -29.16
N LEU A 472 -37.55 5.08 -28.93
CA LEU A 472 -37.03 6.43 -29.15
C LEU A 472 -37.21 6.87 -30.61
N LYS A 473 -36.95 5.98 -31.57
CA LYS A 473 -37.22 6.21 -32.99
C LYS A 473 -38.71 6.48 -33.25
N LYS A 474 -39.61 5.66 -32.69
CA LYS A 474 -41.07 5.83 -32.86
C LYS A 474 -41.58 7.14 -32.24
N GLU A 475 -41.08 7.52 -31.07
CA GLU A 475 -41.41 8.78 -30.40
C GLU A 475 -40.90 9.99 -31.20
N LEU A 476 -39.65 9.97 -31.66
CA LEU A 476 -39.09 11.05 -32.48
C LEU A 476 -39.81 11.18 -33.83
N GLN A 477 -40.13 10.05 -34.49
CA GLN A 477 -40.94 10.04 -35.72
C GLN A 477 -42.34 10.64 -35.48
N SER A 478 -42.97 10.35 -34.34
CA SER A 478 -44.26 10.94 -33.95
C SER A 478 -44.15 12.46 -33.75
N VAL A 479 -43.07 12.96 -33.13
CA VAL A 479 -42.86 14.42 -32.98
C VAL A 479 -42.64 15.10 -34.33
N ILE A 480 -41.89 14.46 -35.24
CA ILE A 480 -41.65 14.97 -36.59
C ILE A 480 -42.93 14.96 -37.44
N SER A 481 -43.78 13.92 -37.34
CA SER A 481 -45.04 13.86 -38.10
C SER A 481 -46.14 14.79 -37.54
N ASN A 482 -46.08 15.13 -36.25
CA ASN A 482 -47.09 15.95 -35.56
C ASN A 482 -46.60 17.40 -35.28
N SER A 483 -45.60 17.89 -36.02
CA SER A 483 -45.12 19.27 -35.89
C SER A 483 -46.09 20.27 -36.54
N SER A 484 -47.02 20.81 -35.77
CA SER A 484 -47.97 21.85 -36.20
C SER A 484 -47.57 23.26 -35.74
N VAL A 485 -48.04 24.26 -36.48
CA VAL A 485 -47.97 25.68 -36.11
C VAL A 485 -48.92 25.94 -34.93
N VAL A 486 -48.52 26.82 -34.01
CA VAL A 486 -49.33 27.18 -32.83
C VAL A 486 -50.61 27.91 -33.28
N ASP A 487 -51.77 27.38 -32.91
CA ASP A 487 -53.07 27.99 -33.21
C ASP A 487 -53.28 29.30 -32.43
N LEU A 488 -53.59 30.37 -33.17
CA LEU A 488 -53.90 31.71 -32.66
C LEU A 488 -55.36 32.12 -32.91
N SER A 489 -56.14 31.33 -33.64
CA SER A 489 -57.48 31.69 -34.16
C SER A 489 -58.49 32.10 -33.09
N LYS A 490 -58.37 31.56 -31.87
CA LYS A 490 -59.29 31.79 -30.74
C LYS A 490 -58.85 32.94 -29.82
N ARG A 491 -57.99 33.85 -30.27
CA ARG A 491 -57.41 34.94 -29.46
C ARG A 491 -57.88 36.31 -29.92
N LYS A 492 -58.17 37.20 -28.96
CA LYS A 492 -58.21 38.63 -29.23
C LYS A 492 -56.78 39.17 -29.37
N ALA A 493 -56.59 40.09 -30.31
CA ALA A 493 -55.33 40.83 -30.42
C ALA A 493 -55.13 41.71 -29.15
N GLY A 494 -53.87 41.90 -28.75
CA GLY A 494 -53.50 42.76 -27.62
C GLY A 494 -53.76 42.21 -26.21
N THR A 495 -54.56 41.15 -26.03
CA THR A 495 -54.83 40.58 -24.70
C THR A 495 -53.76 39.59 -24.26
N THR A 496 -53.16 39.82 -23.09
CA THR A 496 -52.28 38.86 -22.41
C THR A 496 -53.06 37.60 -21.98
N PRO A 497 -52.54 36.37 -22.18
CA PRO A 497 -53.22 35.16 -21.72
C PRO A 497 -53.26 35.05 -20.20
N ALA A 498 -54.39 34.57 -19.65
CA ALA A 498 -54.59 34.41 -18.21
C ALA A 498 -53.62 33.41 -17.53
N THR A 499 -52.94 32.56 -18.31
CA THR A 499 -51.87 31.67 -17.80
C THR A 499 -50.69 31.63 -18.77
N THR A 500 -49.48 31.50 -18.21
CA THR A 500 -48.21 31.40 -18.96
C THR A 500 -48.20 30.21 -19.93
N THR A 501 -48.83 29.10 -19.52
CA THR A 501 -48.95 27.84 -20.30
C THR A 501 -49.73 27.99 -21.60
N LEU A 502 -50.56 29.03 -21.72
CA LEU A 502 -51.28 29.36 -22.94
C LEU A 502 -50.49 30.33 -23.85
N THR A 503 -49.31 30.83 -23.49
CA THR A 503 -48.59 31.78 -24.36
C THR A 503 -48.01 31.08 -25.60
N PRO A 504 -48.02 31.70 -26.81
CA PRO A 504 -47.45 31.07 -28.00
C PRO A 504 -45.95 30.80 -27.84
N GLN A 505 -45.26 31.69 -27.12
CA GLN A 505 -43.88 31.54 -26.70
C GLN A 505 -43.68 30.28 -25.85
N TYR A 506 -44.53 30.00 -24.85
CA TYR A 506 -44.47 28.76 -24.07
C TYR A 506 -44.70 27.52 -24.94
N HIS A 507 -45.62 27.54 -25.91
CA HIS A 507 -45.82 26.41 -26.83
C HIS A 507 -44.57 26.14 -27.70
N MET A 508 -43.95 27.17 -28.28
CA MET A 508 -42.69 27.01 -29.03
C MET A 508 -41.52 26.58 -28.12
N GLN A 509 -41.40 27.16 -26.93
CA GLN A 509 -40.35 26.82 -25.96
C GLN A 509 -40.52 25.39 -25.44
N ARG A 510 -41.76 24.90 -25.27
CA ARG A 510 -42.06 23.50 -24.97
C ARG A 510 -41.63 22.57 -26.10
N GLN A 511 -41.97 22.88 -27.36
CA GLN A 511 -41.50 22.10 -28.52
C GLN A 511 -39.96 22.05 -28.59
N ARG A 512 -39.29 23.21 -28.44
CA ARG A 512 -37.82 23.31 -28.36
C ARG A 512 -37.24 22.45 -27.23
N ASN A 513 -37.80 22.54 -26.02
CA ASN A 513 -37.31 21.78 -24.87
C ASN A 513 -37.52 20.27 -25.05
N THR A 514 -38.63 19.85 -25.66
CA THR A 514 -38.86 18.44 -26.05
C THR A 514 -37.81 17.96 -27.07
N LEU A 515 -37.50 18.74 -28.10
CA LEU A 515 -36.45 18.38 -29.07
C LEU A 515 -35.05 18.34 -28.43
N LEU A 516 -34.72 19.27 -27.53
CA LEU A 516 -33.47 19.26 -26.77
C LEU A 516 -33.37 18.05 -25.82
N ALA A 517 -34.49 17.62 -25.22
CA ALA A 517 -34.54 16.40 -24.43
C ALA A 517 -34.28 15.15 -25.30
N PHE A 518 -34.91 15.04 -26.47
CA PHE A 518 -34.64 13.95 -27.41
C PHE A 518 -33.19 13.95 -27.93
N HIS A 519 -32.60 15.11 -28.19
CA HIS A 519 -31.18 15.20 -28.57
C HIS A 519 -30.27 14.65 -27.44
N ARG A 520 -30.57 14.95 -26.17
CA ARG A 520 -29.83 14.43 -25.01
C ARG A 520 -29.99 12.90 -24.88
N THR A 521 -31.19 12.36 -25.03
CA THR A 521 -31.41 10.91 -24.91
C THR A 521 -30.79 10.12 -26.07
N VAL A 522 -30.85 10.65 -27.31
CA VAL A 522 -30.14 10.06 -28.46
C VAL A 522 -28.63 9.98 -28.21
N ALA A 523 -28.00 11.04 -27.70
CA ALA A 523 -26.56 11.03 -27.40
C ALA A 523 -26.17 10.01 -26.31
N ILE A 524 -27.02 9.83 -25.29
CA ILE A 524 -26.81 8.80 -24.24
C ILE A 524 -26.91 7.40 -24.86
N VAL A 525 -27.99 7.10 -25.58
CA VAL A 525 -28.21 5.79 -26.22
C VAL A 525 -27.11 5.47 -27.23
N GLN A 526 -26.63 6.45 -28.00
CA GLN A 526 -25.48 6.26 -28.91
C GLN A 526 -24.20 5.85 -28.17
N SER A 527 -23.91 6.48 -27.03
CA SER A 527 -22.76 6.13 -26.18
C SER A 527 -22.88 4.71 -25.62
N GLU A 528 -24.08 4.33 -25.17
CA GLU A 528 -24.37 2.98 -24.67
C GLU A 528 -24.31 1.91 -25.78
N VAL A 529 -24.75 2.22 -27.00
CA VAL A 529 -24.62 1.33 -28.18
C VAL A 529 -23.16 1.13 -28.54
N LEU A 530 -22.34 2.20 -28.58
CA LEU A 530 -20.90 2.09 -28.84
C LEU A 530 -20.20 1.26 -27.76
N LYS A 531 -20.55 1.45 -26.48
CA LYS A 531 -20.05 0.63 -25.36
C LYS A 531 -20.45 -0.84 -25.51
N ALA A 532 -21.72 -1.13 -25.85
CA ALA A 532 -22.21 -2.49 -26.03
C ALA A 532 -21.48 -3.22 -27.18
N ILE A 533 -21.27 -2.53 -28.31
CA ILE A 533 -20.50 -3.06 -29.45
C ILE A 533 -19.04 -3.32 -29.06
N ALA A 534 -18.42 -2.42 -28.30
CA ALA A 534 -17.05 -2.57 -27.83
C ALA A 534 -16.88 -3.76 -26.86
N CYS A 535 -17.82 -3.96 -25.93
CA CYS A 535 -17.79 -5.09 -25.00
C CYS A 535 -18.15 -6.44 -25.66
N HIS A 536 -19.00 -6.45 -26.69
CA HIS A 536 -19.38 -7.69 -27.40
C HIS A 536 -18.24 -8.23 -28.28
N ARG A 537 -17.30 -7.39 -28.74
CA ARG A 537 -16.16 -7.85 -29.55
C ARG A 537 -14.95 -8.14 -28.65
N PRO A 538 -14.37 -9.36 -28.66
CA PRO A 538 -13.09 -9.62 -27.99
C PRO A 538 -12.01 -8.65 -28.47
N GLY A 539 -11.29 -8.00 -27.54
CA GLY A 539 -10.33 -6.92 -27.84
C GLY A 539 -10.95 -5.60 -28.34
N GLY A 540 -12.28 -5.50 -28.40
CA GLY A 540 -13.01 -4.31 -28.85
C GLY A 540 -13.03 -3.18 -27.83
N ALA A 541 -12.82 -3.47 -26.55
CA ALA A 541 -12.76 -2.49 -25.48
C ALA A 541 -11.42 -2.51 -24.74
N VAL A 542 -10.93 -1.33 -24.35
CA VAL A 542 -9.90 -1.14 -23.34
C VAL A 542 -10.59 -1.15 -21.97
N THR A 543 -10.23 -2.11 -21.13
CA THR A 543 -10.67 -2.19 -19.73
C THR A 543 -9.94 -1.14 -18.90
N THR A 544 -10.68 -0.26 -18.21
CA THR A 544 -10.14 0.65 -17.21
C THR A 544 -11.00 0.58 -15.94
N ASP A 545 -10.42 0.89 -14.79
CA ASP A 545 -11.03 0.74 -13.45
C ASP A 545 -12.40 1.44 -13.32
N MET A 546 -12.59 2.53 -14.06
CA MET A 546 -13.84 3.30 -14.07
C MET A 546 -14.85 2.77 -15.10
N ARG A 547 -14.44 2.62 -16.37
CA ARG A 547 -15.32 2.24 -17.50
C ARG A 547 -14.54 1.57 -18.64
N PRO A 548 -15.16 0.63 -19.38
CA PRO A 548 -14.61 0.17 -20.65
C PRO A 548 -14.80 1.24 -21.74
N PHE A 549 -13.77 1.48 -22.54
CA PHE A 549 -13.79 2.40 -23.69
C PHE A 549 -13.52 1.64 -25.00
N PRO A 550 -14.11 2.02 -26.15
CA PRO A 550 -13.77 1.41 -27.44
C PRO A 550 -12.27 1.48 -27.74
N SER A 551 -11.67 0.39 -28.20
CA SER A 551 -10.25 0.38 -28.58
C SER A 551 -10.02 1.20 -29.84
N THR A 552 -8.83 1.81 -29.96
CA THR A 552 -8.48 2.65 -31.12
C THR A 552 -8.56 1.88 -32.44
N GLN A 553 -8.26 0.57 -32.41
CA GLN A 553 -8.44 -0.34 -33.54
C GLN A 553 -9.92 -0.55 -33.87
N LEU A 554 -10.80 -0.76 -32.88
CA LEU A 554 -12.24 -0.86 -33.13
C LEU A 554 -12.81 0.43 -33.73
N SER A 555 -12.45 1.60 -33.18
CA SER A 555 -12.92 2.89 -33.68
C SER A 555 -12.53 3.13 -35.13
N LYS A 556 -11.30 2.79 -35.53
CA LYS A 556 -10.86 2.80 -36.94
C LYS A 556 -11.67 1.82 -37.80
N ALA A 557 -11.73 0.55 -37.39
CA ALA A 557 -12.46 -0.49 -38.11
C ALA A 557 -13.97 -0.18 -38.25
N MET A 558 -14.58 0.57 -37.32
CA MET A 558 -15.97 1.04 -37.44
C MET A 558 -16.13 2.22 -38.39
N ALA A 559 -15.14 3.12 -38.51
CA ALA A 559 -15.13 4.19 -39.51
C ALA A 559 -14.84 3.69 -40.94
N GLU A 560 -14.08 2.60 -41.05
CA GLU A 560 -13.78 1.87 -42.30
C GLU A 560 -14.93 0.92 -42.71
N LYS A 561 -15.85 0.56 -41.81
CA LYS A 561 -16.88 -0.45 -42.04
C LYS A 561 -17.85 -0.04 -43.17
N GLY A 562 -17.68 -0.65 -44.34
CA GLY A 562 -18.45 -0.35 -45.56
C GLY A 562 -17.67 0.43 -46.63
N LYS A 563 -16.43 0.83 -46.34
CA LYS A 563 -15.49 1.42 -47.30
C LYS A 563 -14.34 0.44 -47.54
N LEU A 564 -14.45 -0.36 -48.60
CA LEU A 564 -13.33 -1.17 -49.08
C LEU A 564 -12.35 -0.26 -49.83
N SER A 565 -11.13 -0.12 -49.31
CA SER A 565 -10.06 0.62 -49.99
C SER A 565 -9.61 -0.14 -51.25
N GLN A 566 -9.65 0.52 -52.42
CA GLN A 566 -9.08 -0.02 -53.64
C GLN A 566 -7.54 0.05 -53.56
N ILE A 567 -6.89 -1.11 -53.50
CA ILE A 567 -5.43 -1.23 -53.37
C ILE A 567 -4.72 -1.20 -54.74
N GLY A 568 -5.43 -1.56 -55.82
CA GLY A 568 -4.90 -1.53 -57.17
C GLY A 568 -5.92 -2.00 -58.21
N GLN A 569 -5.43 -2.28 -59.42
CA GLN A 569 -6.18 -2.86 -60.53
C GLN A 569 -5.26 -3.79 -61.32
N LEU A 570 -5.72 -5.00 -61.64
CA LEU A 570 -5.00 -5.96 -62.47
C LEU A 570 -5.70 -6.10 -63.83
N THR A 571 -4.96 -5.90 -64.91
CA THR A 571 -5.46 -6.10 -66.29
C THR A 571 -4.98 -7.45 -66.79
N VAL A 572 -5.90 -8.40 -66.93
CA VAL A 572 -5.61 -9.72 -67.52
C VAL A 572 -5.95 -9.69 -69.01
N ALA A 573 -5.08 -10.24 -69.86
CA ALA A 573 -5.28 -10.27 -71.31
C ALA A 573 -6.45 -11.21 -71.66
N GLY A 574 -7.58 -10.63 -72.10
CA GLY A 574 -8.75 -11.39 -72.54
C GLY A 574 -8.49 -12.13 -73.84
N GLY A 575 -8.59 -13.46 -73.80
CA GLY A 575 -8.39 -14.34 -74.96
C GLY A 575 -9.50 -14.24 -76.02
N GLY A 576 -9.42 -13.22 -76.87
CA GLY A 576 -10.16 -13.11 -78.13
C GLY A 576 -11.49 -12.35 -78.10
N GLY A 577 -11.70 -11.50 -79.10
CA GLY A 577 -13.02 -11.23 -79.68
C GLY A 577 -14.01 -10.36 -78.88
N GLY A 578 -13.82 -9.04 -78.89
CA GLY A 578 -14.94 -8.07 -78.89
C GLY A 578 -15.77 -7.87 -77.61
N ALA A 579 -15.54 -8.63 -76.54
CA ALA A 579 -16.19 -8.39 -75.26
C ALA A 579 -15.70 -7.08 -74.62
N LYS A 580 -16.62 -6.17 -74.25
CA LYS A 580 -16.30 -4.99 -73.43
C LYS A 580 -15.75 -5.47 -72.07
N GLY A 581 -14.62 -4.91 -71.64
CA GLY A 581 -13.95 -5.32 -70.40
C GLY A 581 -14.87 -5.26 -69.18
N SER A 582 -15.04 -6.39 -68.50
CA SER A 582 -15.83 -6.50 -67.28
C SER A 582 -14.98 -6.12 -66.07
N GLU A 583 -15.37 -5.08 -65.34
CA GLU A 583 -14.76 -4.71 -64.05
C GLU A 583 -15.21 -5.70 -62.97
N VAL A 584 -14.38 -6.71 -62.68
CA VAL A 584 -14.63 -7.67 -61.59
C VAL A 584 -14.01 -7.17 -60.29
N ARG A 585 -14.85 -6.84 -59.30
CA ARG A 585 -14.40 -6.39 -57.98
C ARG A 585 -14.06 -7.59 -57.08
N ILE A 586 -12.77 -7.90 -57.00
CA ILE A 586 -12.24 -8.96 -56.14
C ILE A 586 -11.91 -8.37 -54.75
N VAL A 587 -12.46 -8.97 -53.68
CA VAL A 587 -12.16 -8.59 -52.30
C VAL A 587 -11.22 -9.62 -51.69
N MET A 588 -10.01 -9.19 -51.33
CA MET A 588 -8.94 -10.06 -50.84
C MET A 588 -8.49 -9.64 -49.43
N GLN A 589 -8.07 -10.61 -48.62
CA GLN A 589 -7.39 -10.33 -47.35
C GLN A 589 -5.92 -9.99 -47.60
N PRO A 590 -5.24 -9.20 -46.73
CA PRO A 590 -3.85 -8.80 -46.94
C PRO A 590 -2.88 -9.96 -47.20
N GLN A 591 -3.08 -11.11 -46.55
CA GLN A 591 -2.29 -12.33 -46.78
C GLN A 591 -2.41 -12.83 -48.23
N HIS A 592 -3.62 -12.86 -48.78
CA HIS A 592 -3.85 -13.27 -50.18
C HIS A 592 -3.32 -12.23 -51.17
N ILE A 593 -3.31 -10.94 -50.80
CA ILE A 593 -2.70 -9.88 -51.62
C ILE A 593 -1.17 -10.05 -51.66
N HIS A 594 -0.53 -10.37 -50.54
CA HIS A 594 0.91 -10.66 -50.51
C HIS A 594 1.26 -11.93 -51.32
N GLN A 595 0.43 -12.98 -51.24
CA GLN A 595 0.60 -14.20 -52.04
C GLN A 595 0.45 -13.90 -53.55
N LEU A 596 -0.59 -13.18 -53.95
CA LEU A 596 -0.81 -12.77 -55.34
C LEU A 596 0.32 -11.85 -55.84
N HIS A 597 0.82 -10.94 -55.00
CA HIS A 597 1.95 -10.09 -55.37
C HIS A 597 3.24 -10.90 -55.60
N ALA A 598 3.54 -11.87 -54.73
CA ALA A 598 4.67 -12.77 -54.92
C ALA A 598 4.51 -13.63 -56.20
N GLN A 599 3.31 -14.12 -56.48
CA GLN A 599 2.97 -14.85 -57.72
C GLN A 599 2.95 -14.00 -58.99
N LEU A 600 3.10 -12.67 -58.89
CA LEU A 600 3.26 -11.74 -60.01
C LEU A 600 4.68 -11.18 -60.14
N LEU A 601 5.59 -11.55 -59.22
CA LEU A 601 7.01 -11.20 -59.23
C LEU A 601 7.93 -12.39 -59.57
N CYS A 602 7.41 -13.62 -59.49
CA CYS A 602 8.06 -14.87 -59.86
C CYS A 602 7.56 -15.36 -61.23
#